data_AF-A0A7G8E499-F1
#
_entry.id   AF-A0A7G8E499-F1
#
_cell.length_a   1.000
_cell.length_b   1.000
_cell.length_c   1.000
_cell.angle_alpha   90.00
_cell.angle_beta   90.00
_cell.angle_gamma   90.00
#
_symmetry.space_group_name_H-M   'P 1'
#
loop_
_entity.id
_entity.type
_entity.pdbx_description
1 polymer ?
#
loop_
_entity_poly.entity_id
_entity_poly.type
_entity_poly.pdbx_seq_one_letter_code
_entity_poly.pdbx_strand_id
1 'polypeptide(L)' 'MYCIHREEAPDRWIQDFCFKTELRAFVRSRVMSKVNNCNYRVVDQGSSNVIAVVRQGKGLVM' A
#
# COMPACT_ATOMS: atom_id res chain seq x y z
N MET A 1 0.64 7.32 -12.63
CA MET A 1 0.62 7.99 -11.30
C MET A 1 0.34 6.90 -10.29
N TYR A 2 1.05 6.85 -9.17
CA TYR A 2 1.05 5.68 -8.29
C TYR A 2 0.30 5.98 -7.00
N CYS A 3 -0.84 5.33 -6.80
CA CYS A 3 -1.66 5.52 -5.62
C CYS A 3 -1.51 4.36 -4.65
N ILE A 4 -1.45 4.68 -3.37
CA ILE A 4 -1.47 3.67 -2.31
C ILE A 4 -2.92 3.45 -1.89
N HIS A 5 -3.30 2.19 -1.72
CA HIS A 5 -4.60 1.82 -1.18
C HIS A 5 -4.38 1.07 0.13
N ARG A 6 -5.15 1.38 1.15
CA ARG A 6 -5.19 0.70 2.44
C ARG A 6 -6.28 -0.36 2.44
N GLU A 7 -5.99 -1.54 2.97
CA GLU A 7 -7.02 -2.56 3.25
C GLU A 7 -7.83 -2.13 4.47
N GLU A 8 -9.13 -1.88 4.28
CA GLU A 8 -10.07 -1.55 5.36
C GLU A 8 -10.73 -2.81 5.91
N ALA A 9 -11.06 -3.75 5.02
CA ALA A 9 -11.66 -5.04 5.30
C ALA A 9 -11.21 -6.03 4.20
N PRO A 10 -11.44 -7.35 4.36
CA PRO A 10 -11.16 -8.32 3.30
C PRO A 10 -11.77 -7.87 1.97
N ASP A 11 -10.95 -7.81 0.91
CA ASP A 11 -11.30 -7.34 -0.44
C ASP A 11 -11.74 -5.88 -0.57
N ARG A 12 -11.76 -5.10 0.52
CA ARG A 12 -12.13 -3.69 0.53
C ARG A 12 -10.90 -2.79 0.70
N TRP A 13 -10.58 -2.05 -0.37
CA TRP A 13 -9.41 -1.20 -0.44
C TRP A 13 -9.80 0.27 -0.63
N ILE A 14 -9.35 1.15 0.26
CA ILE A 14 -9.54 2.60 0.13
C ILE A 14 -8.27 3.23 -0.46
N GLN A 15 -8.42 4.05 -1.50
CA GLN A 15 -7.31 4.87 -2.02
C GLN A 15 -6.96 5.99 -1.04
N ASP A 16 -5.69 6.10 -0.66
CA ASP A 16 -5.20 7.03 0.37
C ASP A 16 -4.48 8.23 -0.31
N PHE A 17 -3.27 8.01 -0.82
CA PHE A 17 -2.40 9.05 -1.39
C PHE A 17 -1.88 8.64 -2.76
N CYS A 18 -1.61 9.62 -3.62
CA CYS A 18 -1.02 9.40 -4.94
C CYS A 18 0.33 10.12 -5.09
N PHE A 19 1.26 9.49 -5.78
CA PHE A 19 2.63 9.94 -5.97
C PHE A 19 3.03 9.89 -7.45
N LYS A 20 3.94 10.78 -7.84
CA LYS A 20 4.48 10.80 -9.20
C LYS A 20 5.33 9.57 -9.54
N THR A 21 5.98 8.95 -8.55
CA THR A 21 6.90 7.82 -8.76
C THR A 21 6.50 6.61 -7.92
N GLU A 22 6.75 5.43 -8.47
CA GLU A 22 6.46 4.14 -7.83
C GLU A 22 7.20 4.01 -6.49
N LEU A 23 8.50 4.34 -6.49
CA LEU A 23 9.34 4.24 -5.29
C LEU A 23 8.78 5.07 -4.12
N ARG A 24 8.27 6.28 -4.38
CA ARG A 24 7.67 7.11 -3.32
C ARG A 24 6.39 6.50 -2.77
N ALA A 25 5.54 5.97 -3.65
CA ALA A 25 4.33 5.27 -3.24
C ALA A 25 4.65 4.00 -2.42
N PHE A 26 5.67 3.24 -2.84
CA PHE A 26 6.12 2.05 -2.12
C PHE A 26 6.69 2.38 -0.74
N VAL A 27 7.60 3.35 -0.65
CA VAL A 27 8.17 3.77 0.65
C VAL A 27 7.06 4.27 1.58
N ARG A 28 6.13 5.09 1.06
CA ARG A 28 5.02 5.59 1.88
C ARG A 28 4.11 4.46 2.36
N SER A 29 3.71 3.55 1.48
CA SER A 29 2.88 2.40 1.86
C SER A 29 3.58 1.50 2.88
N ARG A 30 4.91 1.33 2.80
CA ARG A 30 5.68 0.58 3.82
C ARG A 30 5.71 1.26 5.18
N VAL A 31 5.89 2.58 5.20
CA VAL A 31 5.82 3.36 6.45
C VAL A 31 4.41 3.28 7.04
N MET A 32 3.37 3.53 6.25
CA MET A 32 1.99 3.50 6.74
C MET A 32 1.51 2.11 7.15
N SER A 33 1.94 1.06 6.44
CA SER A 33 1.65 -0.32 6.82
C SER A 33 2.17 -0.65 8.22
N LYS A 34 3.37 -0.17 8.57
CA LYS A 34 3.93 -0.34 9.91
C LYS A 34 3.21 0.51 10.96
N VAL A 35 2.90 1.77 10.65
CA VAL A 35 2.26 2.69 11.60
C VAL A 35 0.82 2.27 11.92
N ASN A 36 0.06 1.87 10.90
CA ASN A 36 -1.36 1.53 11.06
C ASN A 36 -1.60 0.04 11.30
N ASN A 37 -0.55 -0.79 11.24
CA ASN A 37 -0.64 -2.25 11.29
C ASN A 37 -1.69 -2.81 10.30
N CYS A 38 -1.70 -2.26 9.08
CA CYS A 38 -2.63 -2.64 8.01
C CYS A 38 -1.87 -3.07 6.75
N ASN A 39 -2.55 -3.81 5.88
CA ASN A 39 -2.05 -4.08 4.54
C ASN A 39 -2.27 -2.85 3.65
N TYR A 40 -1.29 -2.61 2.79
CA TYR A 40 -1.35 -1.60 1.75
C TYR A 40 -1.04 -2.24 0.40
N ARG A 41 -1.50 -1.63 -0.67
CA ARG A 41 -1.08 -1.95 -2.04
C ARG A 41 -0.77 -0.67 -2.80
N VAL A 42 0.13 -0.76 -3.76
CA VAL A 42 0.43 0.31 -4.70
C VAL A 42 -0.23 -0.04 -6.02
N VAL A 43 -1.00 0.90 -6.56
CA VAL A 43 -1.73 0.79 -7.82
C VAL A 43 -1.21 1.85 -8.77
N ASP A 44 -0.84 1.48 -9.98
CA ASP A 44 -0.63 2.46 -11.04
C ASP A 44 -1.99 2.89 -11.63
N GLN A 45 -2.34 4.16 -11.50
CA GLN A 45 -3.55 4.73 -12.07
C GLN A 45 -3.57 4.69 -13.60
N GLY A 46 -2.41 4.68 -14.26
CA GLY A 46 -2.36 4.65 -15.73
C GLY A 46 -2.96 3.35 -16.28
N SER A 47 -2.60 2.22 -15.67
CA SER A 47 -3.06 0.90 -16.09
C SER A 47 -4.08 0.25 -15.15
N SER A 48 -4.43 0.89 -14.03
CA SER A 48 -5.22 0.31 -12.93
C SER A 48 -4.63 -1.01 -12.37
N ASN A 49 -3.34 -1.24 -12.58
CA ASN A 49 -2.65 -2.46 -12.18
C ASN A 49 -2.09 -2.33 -10.76
N VAL A 50 -2.23 -3.39 -9.97
CA VAL A 50 -1.55 -3.51 -8.68
C VAL A 50 -0.10 -3.90 -8.95
N ILE A 51 0.83 -3.01 -8.63
CA ILE A 51 2.26 -3.19 -8.88
C ILE A 51 3.02 -3.70 -7.65
N ALA A 52 2.51 -3.43 -6.45
CA ALA A 52 3.09 -3.95 -5.22
C ALA A 52 2.03 -4.16 -4.14
N VAL A 53 2.18 -5.22 -3.34
CA VAL A 53 1.39 -5.45 -2.14
C VAL A 53 2.32 -5.41 -0.93
N VAL A 54 2.05 -4.49 -0.02
CA VAL A 54 2.77 -4.28 1.22
C VAL A 54 1.95 -4.87 2.35
N ARG A 55 2.28 -6.10 2.74
CA ARG A 55 1.64 -6.74 3.90
C ARG A 55 2.17 -6.15 5.20
N GLN A 56 1.31 -6.12 6.21
CA GLN A 56 1.70 -5.87 7.58
C GLN A 56 2.89 -6.75 7.92
N GLY A 57 3.92 -6.15 8.50
CA GLY A 57 5.03 -6.93 9.03
C GLY A 57 4.50 -7.68 10.24
N LYS A 58 4.18 -8.98 10.10
CA LYS A 58 4.21 -9.85 11.26
C LYS A 58 5.63 -9.77 11.79
N GLY A 59 5.82 -9.14 12.95
CA GLY A 59 6.99 -9.49 13.75
C GLY A 59 7.02 -11.00 13.82
N LEU A 60 8.18 -11.61 13.55
CA LEU A 60 8.39 -13.00 13.91
C LEU A 60 7.92 -13.11 15.35
N VAL A 61 6.82 -13.82 15.58
CA VAL A 61 6.45 -14.25 16.93
C VAL A 61 7.57 -15.22 17.28
N MET A 62 8.52 -14.70 18.04
CA MET A 62 9.65 -15.46 18.58
C MET A 62 9.17 -16.24 19.80
#